data_AF-A0A1F7Q4F8-F1
#
_entry.id   AF-A0A1F7Q4F8-F1
#
_cell.length_a   1.000
_cell.length_b   1.000
_cell.length_c   1.000
_cell.angle_alpha   90.00
_cell.angle_beta   90.00
_cell.angle_gamma   90.00
#
_symmetry.space_group_name_H-M   'P 1'
#
loop_
_entity.id
_entity.type
_entity.pdbx_description
1 polymer ?
#
loop_
_entity_poly.entity_id
_entity_poly.type
_entity_poly.pdbx_seq_one_letter_code
_entity_poly.pdbx_strand_id
1 'polypeptide(L)'
;MDANLILKNLIAIATILLICGLYFLTKRWPISIDTTFSQHAATNRQSYVYYIVLFVVTLPLLVIFFGHWFVPTFHVSKMFLLLFFTSCVTQILCTLFPEKGRWRIPHQILAGVSAILLVLCMSMLSTAIAIPFVFQLIFIVGLICMLTIIVITALQGAKLKRKMIFQIVYYVAFFIPVLAITYIS
;
A
#
# COMPACT_ATOMS: atom_id res chain seq x y z
N MET A 1 -26.27 7.63 12.04
CA MET A 1 -25.35 7.62 10.89
C MET A 1 -25.29 6.19 10.39
N ASP A 2 -25.52 5.96 9.09
CA ASP A 2 -25.53 4.60 8.53
C ASP A 2 -24.16 3.93 8.73
N ALA A 3 -24.15 2.75 9.36
CA ALA A 3 -22.93 1.99 9.62
C ALA A 3 -22.14 1.72 8.33
N ASN A 4 -22.85 1.56 7.20
CA ASN A 4 -22.22 1.39 5.90
C ASN A 4 -21.46 2.64 5.45
N LEU A 5 -21.96 3.84 5.76
CA LEU A 5 -21.28 5.09 5.44
C LEU A 5 -19.98 5.25 6.22
N ILE A 6 -19.97 4.84 7.50
CA ILE A 6 -18.76 4.86 8.33
C ILE A 6 -17.71 3.93 7.72
N LEU A 7 -18.10 2.68 7.44
CA LEU A 7 -17.19 1.67 6.88
C LEU A 7 -16.67 2.10 5.52
N LYS A 8 -17.52 2.62 4.63
CA LYS A 8 -17.14 3.17 3.32
C LYS A 8 -16.06 4.24 3.45
N ASN A 9 -16.16 5.13 4.45
CA ASN A 9 -15.23 6.25 4.61
C ASN A 9 -13.88 5.88 5.23
N LEU A 10 -13.72 4.66 5.75
CA LEU A 10 -12.44 4.21 6.32
C LEU A 10 -11.29 4.23 5.30
N ILE A 11 -11.55 3.96 4.02
CA ILE A 11 -10.51 4.03 2.97
C ILE A 11 -9.98 5.46 2.81
N ALA A 12 -10.86 6.47 2.73
CA ALA A 12 -10.44 7.86 2.60
C ALA A 12 -9.69 8.33 3.85
N ILE A 13 -10.18 7.98 5.04
CA ILE A 13 -9.51 8.30 6.31
C ILE A 13 -8.10 7.67 6.34
N ALA A 14 -7.98 6.39 6.03
CA ALA A 14 -6.70 5.69 6.02
C ALA A 14 -5.73 6.27 4.97
N THR A 15 -6.22 6.59 3.75
CA THR A 15 -5.40 7.21 2.71
C THR A 15 -4.93 8.61 3.09
N ILE A 16 -5.80 9.44 3.67
CA ILE A 16 -5.43 10.79 4.15
C ILE A 16 -4.38 10.68 5.25
N LEU A 17 -4.59 9.80 6.24
CA LEU A 17 -3.62 9.55 7.31
C LEU A 17 -2.27 9.10 6.75
N LEU A 18 -2.24 8.20 5.77
CA LEU A 18 -1.02 7.76 5.10
C LEU A 18 -0.31 8.90 4.36
N ILE A 19 -1.04 9.68 3.54
CA ILE A 19 -0.47 10.78 2.76
C ILE A 19 0.11 11.84 3.69
N CYS A 20 -0.70 12.34 4.63
CA CYS A 20 -0.26 13.34 5.61
C CYS A 20 0.87 12.79 6.47
N GLY A 21 0.77 11.52 6.86
CA GLY A 21 1.74 10.87 7.73
C GLY A 21 3.12 10.71 7.08
N LEU A 22 3.16 10.24 5.83
CA LEU A 22 4.39 10.09 5.05
C LEU A 22 4.96 11.44 4.60
N TYR A 23 4.09 12.41 4.28
CA TYR A 23 4.52 13.78 4.02
C TYR A 23 5.20 14.38 5.26
N PHE A 24 4.57 14.27 6.43
CA PHE A 24 5.15 14.73 7.69
C PHE A 24 6.50 14.05 7.97
N LEU A 25 6.61 12.73 7.79
CA LEU A 25 7.87 11.99 7.93
C LEU A 25 8.98 12.65 7.10
N THR A 26 8.73 12.85 5.80
CA THR A 26 9.73 13.40 4.87
C THR A 26 10.10 14.85 5.14
N LYS A 27 9.16 15.64 5.70
CA LYS A 27 9.40 17.05 6.05
C LYS A 27 10.09 17.21 7.40
N ARG A 28 9.74 16.39 8.38
CA ARG A 28 10.27 16.48 9.75
C ARG A 28 11.71 15.98 9.84
N TRP A 29 12.07 14.96 9.07
CA TRP A 29 13.40 14.34 9.06
C TRP A 29 14.00 14.29 7.65
N PRO A 30 14.26 15.43 6.98
CA PRO A 30 14.62 15.45 5.57
C PRO A 30 15.92 14.68 5.26
N ILE A 31 15.91 13.91 4.15
CA ILE A 31 17.07 13.16 3.64
C ILE A 31 17.15 13.36 2.12
N SER A 32 17.09 12.29 1.32
CA SER A 32 17.14 12.31 -0.13
C SER A 32 15.98 11.50 -0.69
N ILE A 33 15.45 11.95 -1.82
CA ILE A 33 14.40 11.26 -2.58
C ILE A 33 14.89 9.92 -3.18
N ASP A 34 16.20 9.71 -3.20
CA ASP A 34 16.82 8.46 -3.64
C ASP A 34 16.69 7.32 -2.62
N THR A 35 16.16 7.62 -1.43
CA THR A 35 15.87 6.62 -0.38
C THR A 35 14.40 6.23 -0.37
N THR A 36 14.08 5.01 0.05
CA THR A 36 12.70 4.60 0.34
C THR A 36 12.17 5.26 1.61
N PHE A 37 10.85 5.29 1.83
CA PHE A 37 10.29 5.76 3.11
C PHE A 37 10.80 4.96 4.31
N SER A 38 11.02 3.65 4.14
CA SER A 38 11.58 2.76 5.16
C SER A 38 13.05 3.09 5.46
N GLN A 39 13.89 3.30 4.44
CA GLN A 39 15.27 3.75 4.62
C GLN A 39 15.33 5.12 5.30
N HIS A 40 14.42 6.01 4.91
CA HIS A 40 14.28 7.34 5.50
C HIS A 40 13.92 7.26 6.99
N ALA A 41 12.92 6.45 7.35
CA ALA A 41 12.54 6.19 8.73
C ALA A 41 13.64 5.48 9.54
N ALA A 42 14.48 4.65 8.92
CA ALA A 42 15.56 3.94 9.60
C ALA A 42 16.76 4.82 10.03
N THR A 43 16.75 6.12 9.71
CA THR A 43 17.87 7.02 10.04
C THR A 43 17.93 7.43 11.50
N ASN A 44 16.79 7.54 12.17
CA ASN A 44 16.73 7.92 13.57
C ASN A 44 15.58 7.20 14.28
N ARG A 45 15.70 7.04 15.60
CA ARG A 45 14.74 6.26 16.39
C ARG A 45 13.34 6.87 16.40
N GLN A 46 13.23 8.20 16.36
CA GLN A 46 11.94 8.89 16.41
C GLN A 46 11.14 8.70 15.12
N SER A 47 11.76 8.90 13.96
CA SER A 47 11.14 8.66 12.65
C SER A 47 10.79 7.18 12.46
N TYR A 48 11.63 6.28 12.98
CA TYR A 48 11.36 4.85 12.96
C TYR A 48 10.11 4.46 13.76
N VAL A 49 9.99 4.91 15.02
CA VAL A 49 8.81 4.64 15.86
C VAL A 49 7.57 5.29 15.25
N TYR A 50 7.68 6.54 14.78
CA TYR A 50 6.59 7.23 14.09
C TYR A 50 6.08 6.42 12.88
N TYR A 51 7.00 5.90 12.06
CA TYR A 51 6.66 5.09 10.89
C TYR A 51 5.93 3.80 11.25
N ILE A 52 6.36 3.10 12.31
CA ILE A 52 5.65 1.92 12.80
C ILE A 52 4.22 2.29 13.23
N VAL A 53 4.07 3.33 14.05
CA VAL A 53 2.75 3.77 14.53
C VAL A 53 1.83 4.13 13.37
N LEU A 54 2.34 4.84 12.36
CA LEU A 54 1.57 5.21 11.17
C LEU A 54 0.98 3.98 10.47
N PHE A 55 1.77 2.92 10.25
CA PHE A 55 1.29 1.71 9.59
C PHE A 55 0.40 0.85 10.48
N VAL A 56 0.70 0.76 11.78
CA VAL A 56 -0.13 0.04 12.77
C VAL A 56 -1.51 0.68 12.92
N VAL A 57 -1.64 1.99 12.74
CA VAL A 57 -2.95 2.66 12.77
C VAL A 57 -3.68 2.53 11.45
N THR A 58 -3.01 2.75 10.32
CA THR A 58 -3.67 2.87 9.01
C THR A 58 -4.04 1.53 8.38
N LEU A 59 -3.20 0.49 8.51
CA LEU A 59 -3.46 -0.81 7.88
C LEU A 59 -4.68 -1.54 8.47
N PRO A 60 -4.94 -1.55 9.80
CA PRO A 60 -6.17 -2.12 10.34
C PRO A 60 -7.44 -1.44 9.81
N LEU A 61 -7.43 -0.12 9.63
CA LEU A 61 -8.57 0.60 9.04
C LEU A 61 -8.85 0.11 7.61
N LEU A 62 -7.80 -0.15 6.82
CA LEU A 62 -7.93 -0.73 5.49
C LEU A 62 -8.45 -2.16 5.53
N VAL A 63 -7.99 -2.99 6.47
CA VAL A 63 -8.49 -4.37 6.63
C VAL A 63 -9.98 -4.36 6.99
N ILE A 64 -10.41 -3.46 7.89
CA ILE A 64 -11.82 -3.31 8.25
C ILE A 64 -12.63 -2.85 7.03
N PHE A 65 -12.15 -1.85 6.29
CA PHE A 65 -12.79 -1.39 5.04
C PHE A 65 -12.98 -2.53 4.04
N PHE A 66 -11.90 -3.26 3.72
CA PHE A 66 -11.96 -4.32 2.73
C PHE A 66 -12.82 -5.50 3.19
N GLY A 67 -12.70 -5.91 4.46
CA GLY A 67 -13.40 -7.07 5.00
C GLY A 67 -14.89 -6.84 5.22
N HIS A 68 -15.28 -5.66 5.71
CA HIS A 68 -16.67 -5.40 6.08
C HIS A 68 -17.47 -4.64 5.03
N TRP A 69 -16.83 -3.89 4.13
CA TRP A 69 -17.56 -3.09 3.14
C TRP A 69 -17.21 -3.47 1.71
N PHE A 70 -15.94 -3.39 1.31
CA PHE A 70 -15.57 -3.51 -0.11
C PHE A 70 -15.82 -4.91 -0.69
N VAL A 71 -15.33 -5.95 -0.02
CA VAL A 71 -15.47 -7.34 -0.48
C VAL A 71 -16.93 -7.78 -0.53
N PRO A 72 -17.78 -7.52 0.50
CA PRO A 72 -19.21 -7.80 0.42
C PRO A 72 -19.93 -7.01 -0.67
N THR A 73 -19.64 -5.71 -0.82
CA THR A 73 -20.32 -4.83 -1.79
C THR A 73 -20.06 -5.27 -3.23
N PHE A 74 -18.79 -5.50 -3.57
CA PHE A 74 -18.39 -5.89 -4.93
C PHE A 74 -18.26 -7.40 -5.11
N HIS A 75 -18.81 -8.20 -4.19
CA HIS A 75 -18.82 -9.67 -4.25
C HIS A 75 -17.46 -10.28 -4.64
N VAL A 76 -16.37 -9.69 -4.15
CA VAL A 76 -15.01 -10.13 -4.47
C VAL A 76 -14.74 -11.45 -3.75
N SER A 77 -13.95 -12.35 -4.35
CA SER A 77 -13.59 -13.61 -3.71
C SER A 77 -12.92 -13.41 -2.35
N LYS A 78 -13.26 -14.24 -1.35
CA LYS A 78 -12.63 -14.23 -0.02
C LYS A 78 -11.10 -14.43 -0.08
N MET A 79 -10.59 -15.01 -1.15
CA MET A 79 -9.14 -15.11 -1.40
C MET A 79 -8.48 -13.73 -1.48
N PHE A 80 -9.17 -12.72 -2.02
CA PHE A 80 -8.68 -11.34 -2.02
C PHE A 80 -8.42 -10.85 -0.60
N LEU A 81 -9.36 -11.10 0.33
CA LEU A 81 -9.22 -10.66 1.72
C LEU A 81 -8.05 -11.36 2.41
N LEU A 82 -7.83 -12.66 2.15
CA LEU A 82 -6.68 -13.40 2.67
C LEU A 82 -5.36 -12.83 2.16
N LEU A 83 -5.25 -12.57 0.85
CA LEU A 83 -4.06 -11.98 0.24
C LEU A 83 -3.80 -10.57 0.76
N PHE A 84 -4.85 -9.74 0.85
CA PHE A 84 -4.76 -8.37 1.35
C PHE A 84 -4.38 -8.32 2.84
N PHE A 85 -4.99 -9.19 3.66
CA PHE A 85 -4.65 -9.32 5.07
C PHE A 85 -3.20 -9.75 5.25
N THR A 86 -2.74 -10.75 4.49
CA THR A 86 -1.35 -11.22 4.52
C THR A 86 -0.38 -10.12 4.06
N SER A 87 -0.75 -9.34 3.04
CA SER A 87 0.01 -8.15 2.62
C SER A 87 0.12 -7.13 3.75
N CYS A 88 -0.98 -6.81 4.44
CA CYS A 88 -0.96 -5.89 5.57
C CYS A 88 -0.08 -6.41 6.73
N VAL A 89 -0.21 -7.68 7.10
CA VAL A 89 0.61 -8.29 8.16
C VAL A 89 2.09 -8.24 7.80
N THR A 90 2.46 -8.64 6.59
CA THR A 90 3.86 -8.59 6.12
C THR A 90 4.38 -7.15 6.06
N GLN A 91 3.55 -6.18 5.70
CA GLN A 91 3.90 -4.76 5.74
C GLN A 91 4.13 -4.26 7.16
N ILE A 92 3.28 -4.62 8.14
CA ILE A 92 3.50 -4.27 9.56
C ILE A 92 4.81 -4.89 10.04
N LEU A 93 5.01 -6.19 9.82
CA LEU A 93 6.23 -6.89 10.20
C LEU A 93 7.46 -6.24 9.56
N CYS A 94 7.37 -5.84 8.29
CA CYS A 94 8.42 -5.13 7.58
C CYS A 94 8.83 -3.83 8.31
N THR A 95 7.88 -3.09 8.88
CA THR A 95 8.20 -1.89 9.68
C THR A 95 8.95 -2.19 10.97
N LEU A 96 8.86 -3.41 11.52
CA LEU A 96 9.60 -3.83 12.73
C LEU A 96 11.08 -4.17 12.45
N PHE A 97 11.47 -4.25 11.18
CA PHE A 97 12.86 -4.44 10.77
C PHE A 97 13.36 -3.15 10.11
N PRO A 98 14.28 -2.39 10.73
CA PRO A 98 14.81 -1.19 10.08
C PRO A 98 15.57 -1.59 8.81
N GLU A 99 15.38 -0.86 7.71
CA GLU A 99 16.06 -1.15 6.43
C GLU A 99 17.54 -0.69 6.44
N LYS A 100 18.32 -1.19 7.41
CA LYS A 100 19.73 -0.84 7.65
C LYS A 100 20.50 -2.02 8.25
N GLY A 101 21.77 -2.18 7.86
CA GLY A 101 22.65 -3.21 8.41
C GLY A 101 22.11 -4.64 8.19
N ARG A 102 22.23 -5.50 9.22
CA ARG A 102 21.78 -6.91 9.16
C ARG A 102 20.27 -7.10 8.94
N TRP A 103 19.46 -6.09 9.27
CA TRP A 103 17.99 -6.16 9.17
C TRP A 103 17.45 -5.79 7.78
N ARG A 104 18.32 -5.33 6.88
CA ARG A 104 17.96 -4.93 5.53
C ARG A 104 17.35 -6.07 4.71
N ILE A 105 17.96 -7.26 4.74
CA ILE A 105 17.49 -8.40 3.92
C ILE A 105 16.09 -8.86 4.36
N PRO A 106 15.83 -9.14 5.66
CA PRO A 106 14.48 -9.48 6.13
C PRO A 106 13.43 -8.42 5.77
N HIS A 107 13.75 -7.13 5.95
CA HIS A 107 12.88 -6.02 5.55
C HIS A 107 12.52 -6.09 4.06
N GLN A 108 13.52 -6.23 3.20
CA GLN A 108 13.32 -6.26 1.74
C GLN A 108 12.50 -7.47 1.28
N ILE A 109 12.70 -8.64 1.91
CA ILE A 109 11.88 -9.83 1.63
C ILE A 109 10.43 -9.58 2.02
N LEU A 110 10.17 -9.09 3.24
CA LEU A 110 8.81 -8.80 3.71
C LEU A 110 8.11 -7.73 2.87
N ALA A 111 8.81 -6.66 2.51
CA ALA A 111 8.31 -5.63 1.60
C ALA A 111 7.99 -6.20 0.21
N GLY A 112 8.87 -7.07 -0.32
CA GLY A 112 8.67 -7.74 -1.60
C GLY A 112 7.45 -8.64 -1.60
N VAL A 113 7.26 -9.45 -0.55
CA VAL A 113 6.07 -10.30 -0.38
C VAL A 113 4.81 -9.45 -0.31
N SER A 114 4.79 -8.41 0.53
CA SER A 114 3.67 -7.47 0.64
C SER A 114 3.30 -6.88 -0.73
N ALA A 115 4.28 -6.44 -1.51
CA ALA A 115 4.08 -5.87 -2.84
C ALA A 115 3.55 -6.91 -3.85
N ILE A 116 4.09 -8.13 -3.89
CA ILE A 116 3.59 -9.17 -4.80
C ILE A 116 2.14 -9.51 -4.47
N LEU A 117 1.79 -9.62 -3.20
CA LEU A 117 0.41 -9.89 -2.77
C LEU A 117 -0.56 -8.77 -3.18
N LEU A 118 -0.15 -7.50 -3.11
CA LEU A 118 -0.98 -6.38 -3.61
C LEU A 118 -1.17 -6.43 -5.12
N VAL A 119 -0.16 -6.85 -5.90
CA VAL A 119 -0.32 -7.07 -7.35
C VAL A 119 -1.35 -8.17 -7.63
N LEU A 120 -1.31 -9.27 -6.88
CA LEU A 120 -2.31 -10.33 -7.01
C LEU A 120 -3.71 -9.83 -6.64
N CYS A 121 -3.84 -9.04 -5.57
CA CYS A 121 -5.09 -8.38 -5.21
C CYS A 121 -5.60 -7.49 -6.36
N MET A 122 -4.73 -6.68 -6.95
CA MET A 122 -5.05 -5.80 -8.06
C MET A 122 -5.51 -6.57 -9.31
N SER A 123 -4.88 -7.72 -9.59
CA SER A 123 -5.29 -8.63 -10.66
C SER A 123 -6.68 -9.22 -10.43
N MET A 124 -7.01 -9.61 -9.20
CA MET A 124 -8.35 -10.07 -8.86
C MET A 124 -9.41 -8.98 -9.06
N LEU A 125 -9.11 -7.73 -8.68
CA LEU A 125 -10.03 -6.61 -8.89
C LEU A 125 -10.22 -6.28 -10.38
N SER A 126 -9.16 -6.38 -11.17
CA SER A 126 -9.24 -6.15 -12.62
C SER A 126 -10.12 -7.16 -13.38
N THR A 127 -10.43 -8.30 -12.77
CA THR A 127 -11.21 -9.39 -13.38
C THR A 127 -12.53 -9.67 -12.64
N ALA A 128 -12.88 -8.87 -11.63
CA ALA A 128 -14.10 -9.06 -10.84
C ALA A 128 -15.35 -8.64 -11.62
N ILE A 129 -16.25 -9.59 -11.87
CA ILE A 129 -17.46 -9.39 -12.70
C ILE A 129 -18.41 -8.33 -12.12
N ALA A 130 -18.48 -8.20 -10.80
CA ALA A 130 -19.33 -7.22 -10.13
C ALA A 130 -18.79 -5.77 -10.22
N ILE A 131 -17.55 -5.58 -10.67
CA ILE A 131 -16.97 -4.25 -10.90
C ILE A 131 -17.32 -3.80 -12.33
N PRO A 132 -17.90 -2.60 -12.52
CA PRO A 132 -18.19 -2.09 -13.85
C PRO A 132 -16.95 -2.02 -14.74
N PHE A 133 -17.11 -2.31 -16.04
CA PHE A 133 -16.01 -2.43 -17.00
C PHE A 133 -15.08 -1.20 -17.03
N VAL A 134 -15.63 0.02 -16.91
CA VAL A 134 -14.84 1.26 -16.86
C VAL A 134 -13.84 1.24 -15.69
N PHE A 135 -14.25 0.79 -14.50
CA PHE A 135 -13.35 0.67 -13.35
C PHE A 135 -12.37 -0.49 -13.51
N GLN A 136 -12.75 -1.60 -14.14
CA GLN A 136 -11.82 -2.69 -14.46
C GLN A 136 -10.64 -2.19 -15.31
N LEU A 137 -10.89 -1.33 -16.31
CA LEU A 137 -9.82 -0.71 -17.10
C LEU A 137 -8.86 0.13 -16.22
N ILE A 138 -9.40 0.89 -15.27
CA ILE A 138 -8.59 1.67 -14.32
C ILE A 138 -7.75 0.72 -13.44
N PHE A 139 -8.31 -0.41 -13.00
CA PHE A 139 -7.56 -1.45 -12.28
C PHE A 139 -6.45 -2.07 -13.14
N ILE A 140 -6.68 -2.33 -14.43
CA ILE A 140 -5.67 -2.85 -15.36
C ILE A 140 -4.51 -1.87 -15.52
N VAL A 141 -4.79 -0.58 -15.69
CA VAL A 141 -3.75 0.45 -15.78
C VAL A 141 -2.92 0.51 -14.50
N GLY A 142 -3.57 0.47 -13.33
CA GLY A 142 -2.89 0.41 -12.04
C GLY A 142 -2.02 -0.84 -11.89
N LEU A 143 -2.53 -2.01 -12.28
CA LEU A 143 -1.81 -3.28 -12.27
C LEU A 143 -0.55 -3.24 -13.15
N ILE A 144 -0.67 -2.76 -14.38
CA ILE A 144 0.47 -2.61 -15.30
C ILE A 144 1.53 -1.69 -14.68
N CYS A 145 1.10 -0.55 -14.11
CA CYS A 145 1.99 0.38 -13.43
C CYS A 145 2.75 -0.29 -12.27
N MET A 146 2.05 -1.02 -11.40
CA MET A 146 2.65 -1.74 -10.27
C MET A 146 3.65 -2.80 -10.75
N LEU A 147 3.30 -3.58 -11.78
CA LEU A 147 4.20 -4.58 -12.38
C LEU A 147 5.45 -3.94 -12.98
N THR A 148 5.30 -2.84 -13.74
CA THR A 148 6.43 -2.10 -14.30
C THR A 148 7.38 -1.62 -13.19
N ILE A 149 6.85 -1.10 -12.07
CA ILE A 149 7.67 -0.64 -10.94
C ILE A 149 8.41 -1.80 -10.28
N ILE A 150 7.76 -2.96 -10.09
CA ILE A 150 8.42 -4.15 -9.54
C ILE A 150 9.56 -4.60 -10.47
N VAL A 151 9.32 -4.68 -11.78
CA VAL A 151 10.33 -5.09 -12.76
C VAL A 151 11.50 -4.09 -12.79
N ILE A 152 11.24 -2.79 -12.84
CA ILE A 152 12.30 -1.76 -12.81
C ILE A 152 13.12 -1.87 -11.52
N THR A 153 12.46 -2.06 -10.38
CA THR A 153 13.13 -2.17 -9.08
C THR A 153 13.98 -3.44 -9.00
N ALA A 154 13.49 -4.56 -9.53
CA ALA A 154 14.24 -5.82 -9.58
C ALA A 154 15.47 -5.72 -10.50
N LEU A 155 15.33 -5.10 -11.68
CA LEU A 155 16.42 -4.98 -12.65
C LEU A 155 17.50 -3.96 -12.24
N GLN A 156 17.11 -2.83 -11.64
CA GLN A 156 18.06 -1.79 -11.27
C GLN A 156 18.61 -1.95 -9.84
N GLY A 157 17.86 -2.60 -8.95
CA GLY A 157 18.25 -2.88 -7.57
C GLY A 157 18.78 -1.64 -6.84
N ALA A 158 20.06 -1.70 -6.42
CA ALA A 158 20.69 -0.62 -5.67
C ALA A 158 20.91 0.67 -6.50
N LYS A 159 21.03 0.56 -7.83
CA LYS A 159 21.36 1.68 -8.74
C LYS A 159 20.17 2.60 -9.03
N LEU A 160 18.96 2.18 -8.69
CA LEU A 160 17.73 2.94 -8.92
C LEU A 160 17.78 4.27 -8.16
N LYS A 161 17.69 5.39 -8.89
CA LYS A 161 17.50 6.73 -8.31
C LYS A 161 16.01 6.97 -8.03
N ARG A 162 15.70 7.91 -7.14
CA ARG A 162 14.33 8.35 -6.82
C ARG A 162 13.41 7.23 -6.30
N LYS A 163 13.94 6.30 -5.49
CA LYS A 163 13.20 5.14 -4.96
C LYS A 163 11.89 5.52 -4.26
N MET A 164 11.86 6.68 -3.57
CA MET A 164 10.65 7.19 -2.93
C MET A 164 9.52 7.44 -3.94
N ILE A 165 9.84 8.01 -5.10
CA ILE A 165 8.83 8.29 -6.15
C ILE A 165 8.24 6.98 -6.65
N PHE A 166 9.07 5.97 -6.92
CA PHE A 166 8.58 4.65 -7.33
C PHE A 166 7.66 4.02 -6.28
N GLN A 167 7.98 4.14 -4.99
CA GLN A 167 7.07 3.69 -3.93
C GLN A 167 5.76 4.46 -3.90
N ILE A 168 5.80 5.79 -4.03
CA ILE A 168 4.59 6.63 -4.10
C ILE A 168 3.72 6.19 -5.27
N VAL A 169 4.28 6.11 -6.48
CA VAL A 169 3.53 5.73 -7.68
C VAL A 169 2.95 4.32 -7.54
N TYR A 170 3.70 3.38 -6.97
CA TYR A 170 3.22 2.02 -6.73
C TYR A 170 1.97 1.99 -5.84
N TYR A 171 1.97 2.69 -4.71
CA TYR A 171 0.81 2.73 -3.83
C TYR A 171 -0.34 3.57 -4.41
N VAL A 172 -0.05 4.67 -5.10
CA VAL A 172 -1.06 5.47 -5.81
C VAL A 172 -1.78 4.63 -6.86
N ALA A 173 -1.04 3.80 -7.61
CA ALA A 173 -1.59 2.89 -8.60
C ALA A 173 -2.56 1.85 -8.00
N PHE A 174 -2.40 1.50 -6.72
CA PHE A 174 -3.33 0.65 -5.99
C PHE A 174 -4.52 1.44 -5.40
N PHE A 175 -4.26 2.56 -4.70
CA PHE A 175 -5.30 3.28 -3.96
C PHE A 175 -6.25 4.09 -4.84
N ILE A 176 -5.78 4.70 -5.93
CA ILE A 176 -6.64 5.53 -6.79
C ILE A 176 -7.77 4.71 -7.42
N PRO A 177 -7.54 3.52 -8.01
CA PRO A 177 -8.62 2.71 -8.57
C PRO A 177 -9.64 2.26 -7.50
N VAL A 178 -9.16 1.91 -6.29
CA VAL A 178 -10.01 1.54 -5.15
C VAL A 178 -10.87 2.73 -4.68
N LEU A 179 -10.29 3.92 -4.57
CA LEU A 179 -11.03 5.14 -4.22
C LEU A 179 -12.02 5.52 -5.33
N ALA A 180 -11.62 5.41 -6.59
CA ALA A 180 -12.46 5.73 -7.74
C ALA A 180 -13.71 4.86 -7.75
N ILE A 181 -13.57 3.54 -7.67
CA ILE A 181 -14.75 2.66 -7.60
C ILE A 181 -15.56 2.94 -6.32
N THR A 182 -14.93 3.19 -5.17
CA THR A 182 -15.67 3.44 -3.92
C THR A 182 -16.58 4.67 -3.99
N TYR A 183 -16.12 5.76 -4.61
CA TYR A 183 -16.80 7.05 -4.54
C TYR A 183 -17.50 7.49 -5.83
N ILE A 184 -17.20 6.85 -6.96
CA ILE A 184 -17.76 7.22 -8.26
C ILE A 184 -18.76 6.17 -8.78
N SER A 185 -18.68 4.91 -8.30
CA SER A 185 -19.64 3.86 -8.68
C SER A 185 -21.01 4.01 -8.01
#